data_AF-A0A8R1EVI4-F1
#
_entry.id   AF-A0A8R1EVI4-F1
#
_cell.length_a   1.000
_cell.length_b   1.000
_cell.length_c   1.000
_cell.angle_alpha   90.00
_cell.angle_beta   90.00
_cell.angle_gamma   90.00
#
_symmetry.space_group_name_H-M   'P 1'
#
loop_
_entity.id
_entity.type
_entity.pdbx_description
1 polymer ?
#
loop_
_entity_poly.entity_id
_entity_poly.type
_entity_poly.pdbx_seq_one_letter_code
_entity_poly.pdbx_strand_id
1 'polypeptide(L)'
;MNFACIWSENYLCTEDIHDVVSLVYEEAWGDREYTSILACGNSTLQIIEGNNFAYDLKLNSVPFTVSLFMSDGGHTKMMVLYGTKSGRLGLASLPKGNGKVVWEMDTTSGACVTTISCYNVTGGQFPDIIVGKEDGLIEIYTIDETDNPHLFGTFEDSREMSSRPKKLRLSCRKL
;
A
#
# COMPACT_ATOMS: atom_id res chain seq x y z
N MET A 1 -1.96 20.69 -26.09
CA MET A 1 -0.95 19.92 -25.36
C MET A 1 -1.12 18.47 -25.73
N ASN A 2 -0.23 17.95 -26.57
CA ASN A 2 -0.21 16.54 -26.94
C ASN A 2 0.54 15.77 -25.86
N PHE A 3 -0.17 15.03 -25.00
CA PHE A 3 0.44 13.98 -24.19
C PHE A 3 0.65 12.77 -25.11
N ALA A 4 1.69 12.83 -25.94
CA ALA A 4 2.13 11.66 -26.67
C ALA A 4 2.86 10.74 -25.68
N CYS A 5 2.25 9.60 -25.36
CA CYS A 5 2.88 8.49 -24.65
C CYS A 5 3.95 7.91 -25.60
N ILE A 6 5.16 8.47 -25.58
CA ILE A 6 6.27 8.14 -26.51
C ILE A 6 7.17 7.03 -25.97
N TRP A 7 7.05 6.67 -24.69
CA TRP A 7 7.87 5.67 -24.02
C TRP A 7 6.97 4.51 -23.59
N SER A 8 6.91 3.46 -24.42
CA SER A 8 6.27 2.21 -24.07
C SER A 8 7.29 1.30 -23.41
N GLU A 9 7.48 1.51 -22.11
CA GLU A 9 8.30 0.64 -21.28
C GLU A 9 7.52 -0.67 -21.05
N ASN A 10 8.09 -1.80 -21.44
CA ASN A 10 7.44 -3.10 -21.36
C ASN A 10 8.36 -4.05 -20.59
N TYR A 11 7.87 -4.54 -19.46
CA TYR A 11 8.54 -5.57 -18.68
C TYR A 11 7.66 -6.83 -18.63
N LEU A 12 8.22 -7.97 -19.02
CA LEU A 12 7.54 -9.26 -18.92
C LEU A 12 7.93 -9.93 -17.60
N CYS A 13 7.06 -9.83 -16.60
CA CYS A 13 7.18 -10.62 -15.39
C CYS A 13 6.93 -12.10 -15.72
N THR A 14 7.68 -12.99 -15.08
CA THR A 14 7.52 -14.44 -15.26
C THR A 14 6.42 -15.04 -14.39
N GLU A 15 5.84 -14.24 -13.49
CA GLU A 15 4.86 -14.64 -12.49
C GLU A 15 3.57 -13.82 -12.63
N ASP A 16 2.49 -14.28 -11.98
CA ASP A 16 1.26 -13.52 -11.88
C ASP A 16 1.50 -12.21 -11.12
N ILE A 17 1.09 -11.09 -11.72
CA ILE A 17 1.10 -9.77 -11.08
C ILE A 17 -0.26 -9.54 -10.44
N HIS A 18 -0.29 -9.33 -9.13
CA HIS A 18 -1.52 -9.06 -8.39
C HIS A 18 -1.84 -7.56 -8.30
N ASP A 19 -0.81 -6.71 -8.15
CA ASP A 19 -0.97 -5.26 -8.04
C ASP A 19 0.34 -4.53 -8.43
N VAL A 20 0.23 -3.24 -8.76
CA VAL A 20 1.36 -2.40 -9.20
C VAL A 20 1.26 -1.01 -8.59
N VAL A 21 2.37 -0.51 -8.04
CA VAL A 21 2.50 0.88 -7.60
C VAL A 21 3.82 1.47 -8.06
N SER A 22 3.84 2.78 -8.31
CA SER A 22 5.06 3.53 -8.56
C SER A 22 5.45 4.34 -7.34
N LEU A 23 6.75 4.39 -7.04
CA LEU A 23 7.28 5.39 -6.12
C LEU A 23 7.05 6.80 -6.67
N VAL A 24 7.00 7.76 -5.75
CA VAL A 24 6.96 9.18 -6.12
C VAL A 24 8.31 9.55 -6.73
N TYR A 25 8.28 10.04 -7.96
CA TYR A 25 9.46 10.57 -8.63
C TYR A 25 9.66 12.04 -8.24
N GLU A 26 10.79 12.36 -7.63
CA GLU A 26 11.21 13.73 -7.37
C GLU A 26 12.60 13.96 -8.00
N GLU A 27 12.68 14.91 -8.95
CA GLU A 27 13.93 15.25 -9.68
C GLU A 27 15.08 15.65 -8.75
N ALA A 28 14.78 16.12 -7.54
CA ALA A 28 15.76 16.52 -6.54
C ALA A 28 16.50 15.34 -5.87
N TRP A 29 16.05 14.09 -6.05
CA TRP A 29 16.52 12.91 -5.33
C TRP A 29 17.65 12.14 -6.05
N GLY A 30 18.17 12.72 -7.14
CA GLY A 30 19.34 12.23 -7.86
C GLY A 30 19.02 11.27 -9.00
N ASP A 31 20.00 10.44 -9.35
CA ASP A 31 20.08 9.59 -10.55
C ASP A 31 19.27 8.29 -10.44
N ARG A 32 18.08 8.35 -9.84
CA ARG A 32 17.17 7.19 -9.73
C ARG A 32 16.12 7.28 -10.83
N GLU A 33 16.07 6.23 -11.65
CA GLU A 33 15.04 6.08 -12.66
C GLU A 33 13.65 5.91 -12.03
N TYR A 34 12.61 6.14 -12.83
CA TYR A 34 11.25 5.84 -12.44
C TYR A 34 11.15 4.40 -11.89
N THR A 35 10.64 4.24 -10.67
CA THR A 35 10.67 2.96 -9.98
C THR A 35 9.26 2.43 -9.79
N SER A 36 8.96 1.30 -10.42
CA SER A 36 7.72 0.55 -10.25
C SER A 36 7.92 -0.67 -9.37
N ILE A 37 6.89 -1.00 -8.59
CA ILE A 37 6.84 -2.16 -7.71
C ILE A 37 5.71 -3.05 -8.18
N LEU A 38 6.04 -4.31 -8.43
CA LEU A 38 5.09 -5.35 -8.79
C LEU A 38 4.88 -6.28 -7.59
N ALA A 39 3.63 -6.52 -7.21
CA ALA A 39 3.27 -7.56 -6.25
C ALA A 39 3.13 -8.89 -6.98
N CYS A 40 4.10 -9.80 -6.82
CA CYS A 40 4.20 -11.02 -7.62
C CYS A 40 3.69 -12.26 -6.86
N GLY A 41 3.12 -13.21 -7.62
CA GLY A 41 2.54 -14.46 -7.12
C GLY A 41 3.51 -15.42 -6.42
N ASN A 42 4.82 -15.22 -6.58
CA ASN A 42 5.90 -16.02 -5.98
C ASN A 42 6.37 -15.51 -4.60
N SER A 43 5.57 -14.70 -3.91
CA SER A 43 5.90 -14.10 -2.60
C SER A 43 7.05 -13.09 -2.65
N THR A 44 7.18 -12.34 -3.74
CA THR A 44 8.12 -11.22 -3.84
C THR A 44 7.42 -9.91 -4.21
N LEU A 45 8.04 -8.81 -3.79
CA LEU A 45 7.88 -7.52 -4.45
C LEU A 45 9.03 -7.38 -5.45
N GLN A 46 8.70 -7.24 -6.73
CA GLN A 46 9.68 -7.06 -7.78
C GLN A 46 9.85 -5.57 -8.09
N ILE A 47 11.08 -5.07 -7.96
CA ILE A 47 11.40 -3.66 -8.17
C ILE A 47 11.96 -3.51 -9.58
N ILE A 48 11.29 -2.67 -10.37
CA ILE A 48 11.68 -2.31 -11.73
C ILE A 48 12.13 -0.85 -11.72
N GLU A 49 13.36 -0.59 -12.17
CA GLU A 49 13.90 0.75 -12.34
C GLU A 49 14.02 1.02 -13.85
N GLY A 50 13.31 2.05 -14.32
CA GLY A 50 13.12 2.33 -15.74
C GLY A 50 12.44 1.14 -16.43
N ASN A 51 13.23 0.44 -17.26
CA ASN A 51 12.79 -0.73 -18.02
C ASN A 51 13.45 -2.04 -17.54
N ASN A 52 14.27 -1.97 -16.50
CA ASN A 52 15.10 -3.09 -16.07
C ASN A 52 14.65 -3.61 -14.71
N PHE A 53 14.70 -4.92 -14.57
CA PHE A 53 14.64 -5.56 -13.27
C PHE A 53 15.83 -5.07 -12.41
N ALA A 54 15.53 -4.52 -11.23
CA ALA A 54 16.54 -4.08 -10.29
C ALA A 54 16.84 -5.17 -9.26
N TYR A 55 15.83 -5.55 -8.47
CA TYR A 55 15.95 -6.59 -7.44
C TYR A 55 14.57 -7.09 -6.97
N ASP A 56 14.58 -8.20 -6.23
CA ASP A 56 13.40 -8.73 -5.53
C ASP A 56 13.52 -8.53 -4.02
N LEU A 57 12.42 -8.14 -3.39
CA LEU A 57 12.24 -8.23 -1.94
C LEU A 57 11.37 -9.44 -1.62
N LYS A 58 11.95 -10.43 -0.93
CA LYS A 58 11.23 -11.63 -0.47
C LYS A 58 10.32 -11.31 0.71
N LEU A 59 9.09 -11.80 0.65
CA LEU A 59 8.09 -11.70 1.70
C LEU A 59 7.77 -13.08 2.29
N ASN A 60 7.06 -13.10 3.42
CA ASN A 60 6.64 -14.33 4.08
C ASN A 60 5.39 -14.96 3.44
N SER A 61 4.71 -14.22 2.57
CA SER A 61 3.45 -14.62 1.92
C SER A 61 3.28 -13.87 0.61
N VAL A 62 2.34 -14.32 -0.23
CA VAL A 62 2.06 -13.73 -1.54
C VAL A 62 1.42 -12.35 -1.34
N PRO A 63 2.06 -11.25 -1.79
CA PRO A 63 1.46 -9.93 -1.76
C PRO A 63 0.30 -9.87 -2.76
N PHE A 64 -0.84 -9.31 -2.34
CA PHE A 64 -2.04 -9.17 -3.16
C PHE A 64 -2.35 -7.71 -3.52
N THR A 65 -2.02 -6.77 -2.63
CA THR A 65 -2.18 -5.34 -2.89
C THR A 65 -0.96 -4.57 -2.38
N VAL A 66 -0.63 -3.47 -3.04
CA VAL A 66 0.49 -2.60 -2.69
C VAL A 66 0.07 -1.13 -2.83
N SER A 67 0.51 -0.28 -1.91
CA SER A 67 0.16 1.13 -1.89
C SER A 67 1.30 1.97 -1.34
N LEU A 68 1.36 3.26 -1.71
CA LEU A 68 2.35 4.18 -1.15
C LEU A 68 2.08 4.40 0.33
N PHE A 69 3.11 4.29 1.17
CA PHE A 69 2.98 4.66 2.57
C PHE A 69 2.62 6.14 2.69
N MET A 70 1.63 6.47 3.53
CA MET A 70 1.11 7.84 3.67
C MET A 70 0.63 8.50 2.36
N SER A 71 0.28 7.69 1.36
CA SER A 71 -0.11 8.13 0.01
C SER A 71 0.98 8.84 -0.79
N ASP A 72 2.19 8.96 -0.27
CA ASP A 72 3.31 9.68 -0.89
C ASP A 72 4.67 8.98 -0.75
N GLY A 73 4.69 7.78 -0.18
CA GLY A 73 5.90 7.01 0.10
C GLY A 73 6.57 7.35 1.44
N GLY A 74 5.89 8.13 2.30
CA GLY A 74 6.38 8.57 3.60
C GLY A 74 7.50 9.59 3.51
N HIS A 75 8.21 9.81 4.62
CA HIS A 75 9.29 10.80 4.69
C HIS A 75 10.42 10.53 3.67
N THR A 76 10.67 9.26 3.38
CA THR A 76 11.70 8.84 2.41
C THR A 76 11.20 8.69 0.99
N LYS A 77 9.91 8.89 0.70
CA LYS A 77 9.28 8.69 -0.63
C LYS A 77 9.49 7.30 -1.25
N MET A 78 10.08 6.37 -0.50
CA MET A 78 10.53 5.05 -0.94
C MET A 78 9.92 3.94 -0.09
N MET A 79 8.81 4.22 0.59
CA MET A 79 8.12 3.24 1.42
C MET A 79 6.78 2.85 0.81
N VAL A 80 6.50 1.55 0.85
CA VAL A 80 5.24 0.99 0.38
C VAL A 80 4.63 0.12 1.46
N LEU A 81 3.31 0.19 1.58
CA LEU A 81 2.51 -0.78 2.29
C LEU A 81 2.18 -1.93 1.36
N TYR A 82 2.18 -3.15 1.88
CA TYR A 82 1.70 -4.33 1.16
C TYR A 82 0.77 -5.15 2.04
N GLY A 83 -0.26 -5.69 1.40
CA GLY A 83 -1.20 -6.63 1.99
C GLY A 83 -1.00 -8.00 1.35
N THR A 84 -1.09 -9.06 2.14
CA THR A 84 -0.85 -10.43 1.65
C THR A 84 -2.11 -11.29 1.64
N LYS A 85 -2.07 -12.38 0.87
CA LYS A 85 -3.14 -13.40 0.81
C LYS A 85 -3.41 -14.09 2.14
N SER A 86 -2.42 -14.13 3.03
CA SER A 86 -2.55 -14.74 4.36
C SER A 86 -3.00 -13.76 5.46
N GLY A 87 -3.50 -12.57 5.08
CA GLY A 87 -3.99 -11.60 6.06
C GLY A 87 -2.88 -10.90 6.84
N ARG A 88 -1.75 -10.61 6.21
CA ARG A 88 -0.69 -9.78 6.81
C ARG A 88 -0.62 -8.41 6.16
N LEU A 89 -0.32 -7.41 6.98
CA LEU A 89 0.02 -6.06 6.56
C LEU A 89 1.50 -5.83 6.85
N GLY A 90 2.21 -5.24 5.90
CA GLY A 90 3.62 -4.89 6.10
C GLY A 90 3.99 -3.56 5.45
N LEU A 91 5.11 -3.02 5.94
CA LEU A 91 5.77 -1.84 5.40
C LEU A 91 7.14 -2.25 4.87
N ALA A 92 7.43 -1.89 3.63
CA ALA A 92 8.73 -2.10 3.00
C ALA A 92 9.38 -0.76 2.67
N SER A 93 10.69 -0.68 2.89
CA SER A 93 11.54 0.42 2.43
C SER A 93 12.34 -0.07 1.24
N LEU A 94 12.26 0.66 0.13
CA LEU A 94 12.75 0.26 -1.19
C LEU A 94 13.78 1.26 -1.76
N PRO A 95 14.92 1.50 -1.08
CA PRO A 95 15.99 2.31 -1.65
C PRO A 95 16.61 1.62 -2.88
N LYS A 96 17.45 2.34 -3.62
CA LYS A 96 18.16 1.78 -4.78
C LYS A 96 19.04 0.61 -4.35
N GLY A 97 18.96 -0.51 -5.08
CA GLY A 97 19.83 -1.67 -4.92
C GLY A 97 19.43 -2.72 -3.87
N ASN A 98 18.83 -2.34 -2.73
CA ASN A 98 18.41 -3.34 -1.73
C ASN A 98 17.22 -2.89 -0.88
N GLY A 99 16.08 -3.54 -1.07
CA GLY A 99 14.88 -3.34 -0.25
C GLY A 99 14.93 -4.09 1.08
N LYS A 100 14.12 -3.66 2.04
CA LYS A 100 13.89 -4.39 3.30
C LYS A 100 12.46 -4.25 3.78
N VAL A 101 11.96 -5.29 4.44
CA VAL A 101 10.75 -5.18 5.26
C VAL A 101 11.10 -4.42 6.54
N VAL A 102 10.41 -3.31 6.79
CA VAL A 102 10.56 -2.48 8.00
C VAL A 102 9.84 -3.16 9.16
N TRP A 103 8.57 -3.53 8.93
CA TRP A 103 7.78 -4.34 9.82
C TRP A 103 6.74 -5.14 9.02
N GLU A 104 6.28 -6.23 9.61
CA GLU A 104 5.15 -7.04 9.12
C GLU A 104 4.37 -7.50 10.35
N MET A 105 3.05 -7.49 10.27
CA MET A 105 2.18 -7.97 11.35
C MET A 105 0.99 -8.75 10.78
N ASP A 106 0.48 -9.67 11.60
CA ASP A 106 -0.80 -10.32 11.32
C ASP A 106 -1.95 -9.32 11.57
N THR A 107 -2.93 -9.31 10.66
CA THR A 107 -4.18 -8.58 10.83
C THR A 107 -5.14 -9.35 11.75
N THR A 108 -6.33 -8.83 12.02
CA THR A 108 -7.24 -9.47 13.00
C THR A 108 -7.85 -10.81 12.55
N SER A 109 -7.77 -11.12 11.25
CA SER A 109 -8.15 -12.40 10.66
C SER A 109 -7.13 -12.84 9.60
N GLY A 110 -7.08 -14.13 9.27
CA GLY A 110 -6.20 -14.65 8.22
C GLY A 110 -6.70 -14.44 6.78
N ALA A 111 -7.79 -13.69 6.58
CA ALA A 111 -8.35 -13.42 5.25
C ALA A 111 -7.45 -12.48 4.44
N CYS A 112 -7.45 -12.63 3.12
CA CYS A 112 -6.64 -11.82 2.21
C CYS A 112 -6.87 -10.32 2.43
N VAL A 113 -5.78 -9.56 2.50
CA VAL A 113 -5.85 -8.09 2.45
C VAL A 113 -6.06 -7.68 0.99
N THR A 114 -7.24 -7.14 0.67
CA THR A 114 -7.63 -6.84 -0.72
C THR A 114 -7.42 -5.38 -1.09
N THR A 115 -7.35 -4.47 -0.10
CA THR A 115 -7.20 -3.04 -0.38
C THR A 115 -6.51 -2.33 0.79
N ILE A 116 -5.65 -1.36 0.47
CA ILE A 116 -4.99 -0.48 1.44
C ILE A 116 -5.18 0.97 1.00
N SER A 117 -5.62 1.83 1.90
CA SER A 117 -5.74 3.28 1.67
C SER A 117 -5.26 4.04 2.90
N CYS A 118 -4.61 5.18 2.70
CA CYS A 118 -4.23 6.07 3.78
C CYS A 118 -5.12 7.32 3.81
N TYR A 119 -5.84 7.54 4.91
CA TYR A 119 -6.68 8.73 5.11
C TYR A 119 -6.91 9.00 6.60
N ASN A 120 -7.01 10.27 6.99
CA ASN A 120 -7.25 10.64 8.38
C ASN A 120 -8.75 10.55 8.73
N VAL A 121 -9.15 9.44 9.36
CA VAL A 121 -10.50 9.15 9.84
C VAL A 121 -10.60 9.36 11.36
N THR A 122 -9.54 9.03 12.09
CA THR A 122 -9.52 9.08 13.56
C THR A 122 -9.21 10.47 14.13
N GLY A 123 -8.75 11.40 13.29
CA GLY A 123 -8.33 12.74 13.68
C GLY A 123 -6.90 12.81 14.22
N GLY A 124 -6.08 11.78 13.94
CA GLY A 124 -4.67 11.73 14.32
C GLY A 124 -3.79 12.73 13.58
N GLN A 125 -2.52 12.81 13.98
CA GLN A 125 -1.51 13.64 13.31
C GLN A 125 -1.14 13.09 11.93
N PHE A 126 -1.03 11.78 11.83
CA PHE A 126 -0.71 11.05 10.60
C PHE A 126 -1.98 10.43 10.00
N PRO A 127 -2.05 10.25 8.66
CA PRO A 127 -3.11 9.48 8.03
C PRO A 127 -3.24 8.07 8.64
N ASP A 128 -4.47 7.60 8.84
CA ASP A 128 -4.71 6.22 9.25
C ASP A 128 -4.54 5.28 8.07
N ILE A 129 -4.10 4.06 8.32
CA ILE A 129 -4.10 2.98 7.34
C ILE A 129 -5.44 2.25 7.44
N ILE A 130 -6.19 2.26 6.34
CA ILE A 130 -7.46 1.58 6.18
C ILE A 130 -7.23 0.33 5.35
N VAL A 131 -7.55 -0.82 5.92
CA VAL A 131 -7.33 -2.15 5.34
C VAL A 131 -8.68 -2.78 5.06
N GLY A 132 -8.96 -3.08 3.79
CA GLY A 132 -10.11 -3.87 3.38
C GLY A 132 -9.71 -5.33 3.17
N LYS A 133 -10.57 -6.26 3.61
CA LYS A 133 -10.29 -7.71 3.59
C LYS A 133 -11.37 -8.49 2.86
N GLU A 134 -10.99 -9.67 2.37
CA GLU A 134 -11.84 -10.56 1.59
C GLU A 134 -13.06 -11.09 2.37
N ASP A 135 -12.94 -11.24 3.69
CA ASP A 135 -14.02 -11.68 4.58
C ASP A 135 -15.03 -10.57 4.92
N GLY A 136 -14.87 -9.36 4.35
CA GLY A 136 -15.74 -8.21 4.59
C GLY A 136 -15.36 -7.39 5.81
N LEU A 137 -14.24 -7.71 6.47
CA LEU A 137 -13.69 -6.87 7.54
C LEU A 137 -12.97 -5.64 6.96
N ILE A 138 -13.17 -4.51 7.63
CA ILE A 138 -12.42 -3.28 7.45
C ILE A 138 -11.69 -3.01 8.77
N GLU A 139 -10.37 -2.93 8.71
CA GLU A 139 -9.53 -2.63 9.86
C GLU A 139 -8.90 -1.26 9.68
N ILE A 140 -8.88 -0.46 10.75
CA ILE A 140 -8.26 0.87 10.75
C ILE A 140 -7.08 0.82 11.73
N TYR A 141 -5.92 1.29 11.26
CA TYR A 141 -4.70 1.38 12.04
C TYR A 141 -4.21 2.82 12.12
N THR A 142 -4.00 3.30 13.33
CA THR A 142 -3.33 4.59 13.58
C THR A 142 -1.83 4.40 13.59
N ILE A 143 -1.07 5.39 13.15
CA ILE A 143 0.39 5.35 13.10
C ILE A 143 0.98 6.24 14.19
N ASP A 144 1.99 5.74 14.89
CA ASP A 144 2.75 6.52 15.88
C ASP A 144 3.93 7.29 15.27
N GLU A 145 4.66 8.05 16.10
CA GLU A 145 5.81 8.85 15.67
C GLU A 145 6.99 8.00 15.13
N THR A 146 6.95 6.69 15.31
CA THR A 146 7.98 5.74 14.87
C THR A 146 7.53 4.92 13.66
N ASP A 147 6.50 5.36 12.95
CA ASP A 147 5.89 4.70 11.80
C ASP A 147 5.34 3.28 12.10
N ASN A 148 5.04 2.99 13.38
CA ASN A 148 4.46 1.70 13.78
C ASN A 148 2.93 1.78 13.82
N PRO A 149 2.23 0.79 13.25
CA PRO A 149 0.78 0.74 13.24
C PRO A 149 0.22 0.19 14.56
N HIS A 150 -0.87 0.78 15.02
CA HIS A 150 -1.66 0.32 16.16
C HIS A 150 -3.11 0.18 15.72
N LEU A 151 -3.72 -0.97 16.01
CA LEU A 151 -5.11 -1.22 15.65
C LEU A 151 -6.01 -0.24 16.39
N PHE A 152 -6.73 0.59 15.64
CA PHE A 152 -7.76 1.47 16.17
C PHE A 152 -9.08 0.72 16.35
N GLY A 153 -9.46 -0.08 15.36
CA GLY A 153 -10.67 -0.88 15.42
C GLY A 153 -10.93 -1.70 14.15
N THR A 154 -11.78 -2.71 14.32
CA THR A 154 -12.28 -3.58 13.26
C THR A 154 -13.77 -3.32 13.07
N PHE A 155 -14.18 -3.20 11.81
CA PHE A 155 -15.54 -2.94 11.38
C PHE A 155 -15.96 -4.01 10.37
N GLU A 156 -17.21 -4.40 10.37
CA GLU A 156 -17.76 -5.33 9.38
C GLU A 156 -18.58 -4.52 8.37
N ASP A 157 -18.51 -4.87 7.07
CA ASP A 157 -19.51 -4.41 6.11
C ASP A 157 -20.85 -5.09 6.41
N SER A 158 -21.58 -4.56 7.39
CA SER A 158 -22.91 -5.04 7.74
C SER A 158 -23.88 -4.61 6.63
N ARG A 159 -23.99 -5.40 5.57
CA ARG A 159 -25.17 -5.41 4.70
C ARG A 159 -26.35 -6.06 5.43
N GLU A 160 -26.76 -5.47 6.55
CA GLU A 160 -28.18 -5.42 6.89
C GLU A 160 -28.67 -4.02 6.59
N MET A 161 -29.56 -3.93 5.60
CA MET A 161 -30.39 -2.78 5.34
C MET A 161 -31.38 -2.61 6.50
N SER A 162 -30.87 -2.20 7.66
CA SER A 162 -31.60 -1.82 8.84
C SER A 162 -31.92 -0.33 8.71
N SER A 163 -33.21 -0.02 8.61
CA SER A 163 -33.83 1.26 8.29
C SER A 163 -33.63 2.38 9.33
N ARG A 164 -32.42 2.58 9.83
CA ARG A 164 -32.08 3.70 10.71
C ARG A 164 -30.87 4.44 10.14
N PRO A 165 -31.00 5.72 9.76
CA PRO A 165 -29.86 6.47 9.26
C PRO A 165 -28.88 6.73 10.41
N LYS A 166 -27.81 5.94 10.50
CA LYS A 166 -26.62 6.34 11.26
C LYS A 166 -25.92 7.42 10.43
N LYS A 167 -26.17 8.67 10.82
CA LYS A 167 -25.64 9.87 10.16
C LYS A 167 -24.15 10.00 10.46
N LEU A 168 -23.30 9.39 9.63
CA LEU A 168 -21.89 9.79 9.51
C LEU A 168 -21.85 11.18 8.90
N ARG A 169 -21.64 12.18 9.75
CA ARG A 169 -21.62 13.60 9.37
C ARG A 169 -20.20 13.97 8.94
N LEU A 170 -19.83 13.64 7.70
CA LEU A 170 -18.65 14.21 7.05
C LEU A 170 -18.91 15.70 6.82
N SER A 171 -18.38 16.56 7.69
CA SER A 171 -18.42 18.00 7.51
C SER A 171 -17.21 18.44 6.69
N CYS A 172 -17.36 18.48 5.36
CA CYS A 172 -16.42 19.19 4.50
C CYS A 172 -16.50 20.68 4.86
N ARG A 173 -15.52 21.23 5.58
CA ARG A 173 -15.32 22.68 5.64
C ARG A 173 -14.72 23.10 4.30
N LYS A 174 -15.50 23.83 3.50
CA LYS A 174 -14.96 24.61 2.38
C LYS A 174 -13.93 25.59 2.94
N LEU A 175 -12.76 25.65 2.28
CA LEU A 175 -11.86 26.79 2.35
C LEU A 175 -12.58 28.06 1.87
#